data_AF-A0A838VEG6-F1
#
_entry.id   AF-A0A838VEG6-F1
#
_cell.length_a   1.000
_cell.length_b   1.000
_cell.length_c   1.000
_cell.angle_alpha   90.00
_cell.angle_beta   90.00
_cell.angle_gamma   90.00
#
_symmetry.space_group_name_H-M   'P 1'
#
loop_
_entity.id
_entity.type
_entity.pdbx_description
1 polymer ?
#
loop_
_entity_poly.entity_id
_entity_poly.type
_entity_poly.pdbx_seq_one_letter_code
_entity_poly.pdbx_strand_id
1 'polypeptide(L)'
;MTLAQRTVAVGDPWTAPPSEGPTRLTGVAPGRIAIFGQYWPVDRQRIGFAPAAAQGDARDVRYFVEVPRPADGRWPVAASGAEWSGILVKGGLPGTMERLFRALGYRVADDHYTLYISVRSMRLGHYLRALQFGLGAFVFLLFAVLQRRYVRRTRMPPGARSYA
;
A
#
# COMPACT_ATOMS: atom_id res chain seq x y z
N MET A 1 0.19 13.87 -22.79
CA MET A 1 -0.94 12.92 -22.78
C MET A 1 -1.69 13.07 -21.48
N THR A 2 -2.77 13.85 -21.48
CA THR A 2 -3.71 13.97 -20.36
C THR A 2 -4.57 12.70 -20.36
N LEU A 3 -4.34 11.79 -19.41
CA LEU A 3 -5.23 10.65 -19.22
C LEU A 3 -6.61 11.21 -18.87
N ALA A 4 -7.63 10.82 -19.64
CA ALA A 4 -9.01 11.23 -19.38
C ALA A 4 -9.41 10.75 -17.97
N GLN A 5 -9.74 11.69 -17.09
CA GLN A 5 -10.21 11.39 -15.74
C GLN A 5 -11.65 10.90 -15.83
N ARG A 6 -11.92 9.68 -15.36
CA ARG A 6 -13.27 9.09 -15.38
C ARG A 6 -14.03 9.46 -14.12
N THR A 7 -15.29 9.84 -14.24
CA THR A 7 -16.17 10.07 -13.08
C THR A 7 -16.99 8.81 -12.79
N VAL A 8 -17.08 8.43 -11.52
CA VAL A 8 -17.88 7.30 -11.01
C VAL A 8 -18.71 7.81 -9.84
N ALA A 9 -20.03 7.70 -9.93
CA ALA A 9 -20.93 8.02 -8.82
C ALA A 9 -21.06 6.80 -7.90
N VAL A 10 -20.77 6.99 -6.62
CA VAL A 10 -20.88 5.93 -5.62
C VAL A 10 -22.36 5.72 -5.28
N GLY A 11 -22.89 4.57 -5.69
CA GLY A 11 -24.30 4.21 -5.55
C GLY A 11 -25.01 3.89 -6.85
N ASP A 12 -24.39 4.18 -8.00
CA ASP A 12 -24.90 3.72 -9.29
C ASP A 12 -24.92 2.18 -9.34
N PRO A 13 -25.94 1.58 -9.99
CA PRO A 13 -26.02 0.14 -10.15
C PRO A 13 -24.76 -0.36 -10.85
N TRP A 14 -24.11 -1.35 -10.24
CA TRP A 14 -22.87 -1.97 -10.71
C TRP A 14 -23.08 -2.73 -12.02
N THR A 15 -23.19 -1.98 -13.12
CA THR A 15 -23.44 -2.51 -14.45
C THR A 15 -22.16 -3.04 -15.09
N ALA A 16 -21.00 -2.45 -14.74
CA ALA A 16 -19.70 -2.94 -15.17
C ALA A 16 -18.60 -2.54 -14.17
N PRO A 17 -17.58 -3.40 -13.96
CA PRO A 17 -16.43 -3.05 -13.12
C PRO A 17 -15.68 -1.84 -13.71
N PRO A 18 -15.33 -0.84 -12.89
CA PRO A 18 -14.50 0.28 -13.33
C PRO A 18 -13.10 -0.23 -13.65
N SER A 19 -12.55 0.30 -14.75
CA SER A 19 -11.14 0.13 -15.10
C SER A 19 -10.25 0.86 -14.11
N GLU A 20 -9.10 0.29 -13.76
CA GLU A 20 -8.08 0.96 -12.95
C GLU A 20 -7.56 2.24 -13.63
N GLY A 21 -7.16 3.23 -12.83
CA GLY A 21 -6.57 4.48 -13.33
C GLY A 21 -7.20 5.76 -12.78
N PRO A 22 -6.89 6.92 -13.39
CA PRO A 22 -7.34 8.24 -12.92
C PRO A 22 -8.87 8.33 -12.87
N THR A 23 -9.40 8.44 -11.65
CA THR A 23 -10.83 8.39 -11.37
C THR A 23 -11.24 9.50 -10.41
N ARG A 24 -12.44 10.03 -10.61
CA ARG A 24 -13.16 10.93 -9.71
C ARG A 24 -14.36 10.16 -9.13
N LEU A 25 -14.44 10.03 -7.82
CA LEU A 25 -15.59 9.51 -7.10
C LEU A 25 -16.49 10.67 -6.66
N THR A 26 -17.80 10.56 -6.94
CA THR A 26 -18.81 11.55 -6.56
C THR A 26 -19.95 10.90 -5.76
N GLY A 27 -20.73 11.69 -5.03
CA GLY A 27 -21.85 11.17 -4.21
C GLY A 27 -21.40 10.38 -2.97
N VAL A 28 -20.16 10.55 -2.54
CA VAL A 28 -19.58 9.77 -1.44
C VAL A 28 -19.96 10.38 -0.09
N ALA A 29 -20.41 9.55 0.84
CA ALA A 29 -20.40 9.86 2.27
C ALA A 29 -19.31 8.99 2.91
N PRO A 30 -18.07 9.52 3.09
CA PRO A 30 -17.01 8.70 3.64
C PRO A 30 -17.33 8.37 5.10
N GLY A 31 -17.27 7.08 5.44
CA GLY A 31 -17.59 6.59 6.77
C GLY A 31 -16.46 6.78 7.79
N ARG A 32 -16.45 5.95 8.83
CA ARG A 32 -15.41 6.01 9.87
C ARG A 32 -14.03 5.73 9.25
N ILE A 33 -13.10 6.65 9.49
CA ILE A 33 -11.71 6.52 9.04
C ILE A 33 -11.02 5.48 9.93
N ALA A 34 -10.44 4.45 9.31
CA ALA A 34 -9.54 3.51 9.95
C ALA A 34 -8.09 3.90 9.61
N ILE A 35 -7.24 3.98 10.62
CA ILE A 35 -5.85 4.41 10.45
C ILE A 35 -4.94 3.20 10.39
N PHE A 36 -4.24 3.05 9.27
CA PHE A 36 -3.23 2.02 9.09
C PHE A 36 -1.88 2.63 9.42
N GLY A 37 -1.29 2.21 10.54
CA GLY A 37 0.08 2.53 10.88
C GLY A 37 0.98 1.33 10.61
N GLN A 38 1.91 1.46 9.68
CA GLN A 38 3.07 0.56 9.66
C GLN A 38 4.21 1.25 10.41
N TYR A 39 4.71 0.56 11.43
CA TYR A 39 5.88 1.01 12.17
C TYR A 39 7.13 0.55 11.41
N TRP A 40 7.82 1.50 10.78
CA TRP A 40 9.17 1.27 10.26
C TRP A 40 10.20 1.97 11.14
N PRO A 41 11.43 1.44 11.27
CA PRO A 41 12.49 2.06 12.07
C PRO A 41 12.87 3.48 11.61
N VAL A 42 12.61 3.81 10.35
CA VAL A 42 13.07 5.05 9.69
C VAL A 42 11.91 6.00 9.32
N ASP A 43 10.67 5.52 9.28
CA ASP A 43 9.52 6.35 8.92
C ASP A 43 8.22 5.88 9.60
N ARG A 44 7.41 6.84 10.07
CA ARG A 44 6.08 6.61 10.66
C ARG A 44 5.02 7.02 9.65
N GLN A 45 4.82 6.17 8.65
CA GLN A 45 3.75 6.40 7.68
C GLN A 45 2.42 5.89 8.26
N ARG A 46 1.51 6.84 8.54
CA ARG A 46 0.12 6.56 8.91
C ARG A 46 -0.76 6.96 7.73
N ILE A 47 -1.45 5.98 7.16
CA ILE A 47 -2.36 6.18 6.03
C ILE A 47 -3.76 5.88 6.56
N GLY A 48 -4.69 6.83 6.38
CA GLY A 48 -6.09 6.62 6.70
C GLY A 48 -6.80 5.96 5.53
N PHE A 49 -7.75 5.08 5.80
CA PHE A 49 -8.70 4.60 4.82
C PHE A 49 -10.11 4.88 5.32
N ALA A 50 -10.97 5.36 4.43
CA ALA A 50 -12.38 5.56 4.72
C ALA A 50 -13.23 4.70 3.77
N PRO A 51 -14.26 4.00 4.25
CA PRO A 51 -15.22 3.35 3.38
C PRO A 51 -16.04 4.43 2.66
N ALA A 52 -16.14 4.33 1.34
CA ALA A 52 -16.97 5.17 0.50
C ALA A 52 -18.23 4.37 0.16
N ALA A 53 -19.28 4.60 0.95
CA ALA A 53 -20.59 3.99 0.75
C ALA A 53 -21.53 4.99 0.07
N ALA A 54 -22.50 4.45 -0.66
CA ALA A 54 -23.59 5.23 -1.21
C ALA A 54 -24.46 5.78 -0.08
N GLN A 55 -25.04 6.97 -0.29
CA GLN A 55 -25.92 7.59 0.69
C GLN A 55 -27.21 6.75 0.85
N GLY A 56 -27.29 5.93 1.89
CA GLY A 56 -28.45 5.09 2.20
C GLY A 56 -28.11 3.63 2.52
N ASP A 57 -27.00 3.10 2.02
CA ASP A 57 -26.50 1.76 2.35
C ASP A 57 -25.05 1.84 2.85
N ALA A 58 -24.89 2.26 4.11
CA ALA A 58 -23.58 2.52 4.69
C ALA A 58 -22.77 1.25 4.98
N ARG A 59 -23.33 0.04 4.76
CA ARG A 59 -22.71 -1.22 5.19
C ARG A 59 -22.18 -2.06 4.04
N ASP A 60 -22.73 -1.98 2.83
CA ASP A 60 -22.14 -2.62 1.65
C ASP A 60 -21.13 -1.67 0.98
N VAL A 61 -19.84 -1.99 1.11
CA VAL A 61 -18.75 -1.10 0.71
C VAL A 61 -17.90 -1.76 -0.37
N ARG A 62 -17.92 -1.14 -1.55
CA ARG A 62 -17.06 -1.50 -2.68
C ARG A 62 -15.91 -0.53 -2.90
N TYR A 63 -16.08 0.72 -2.49
CA TYR A 63 -15.09 1.76 -2.69
C TYR A 63 -14.46 2.16 -1.36
N PHE A 64 -13.15 2.37 -1.37
CA PHE A 64 -12.39 2.92 -0.26
C PHE A 64 -11.62 4.13 -0.73
N VAL A 65 -11.46 5.12 0.13
CA VAL A 65 -10.69 6.33 -0.17
C VAL A 65 -9.52 6.41 0.78
N GLU A 66 -8.33 6.62 0.24
CA GLU A 66 -7.14 6.96 1.01
C GLU A 66 -7.31 8.37 1.58
N VAL A 67 -7.28 8.51 2.90
CA VAL A 67 -7.26 9.81 3.56
C VAL A 67 -5.81 10.07 3.99
N PRO A 68 -5.13 11.08 3.39
CA PRO A 68 -3.77 11.43 3.77
C PRO A 68 -3.76 11.97 5.20
N ARG A 69 -2.64 11.76 5.89
CA ARG A 69 -2.45 12.32 7.22
C ARG A 69 -2.49 13.86 7.12
N PRO A 70 -3.40 14.51 7.85
CA PRO A 70 -3.49 15.97 7.83
C PRO A 70 -2.32 16.56 8.63
N ALA A 71 -1.86 17.74 8.20
CA ALA A 71 -0.67 18.39 8.74
C ALA A 71 -0.82 18.80 10.22
N ASP A 72 -2.06 19.10 10.63
CA ASP A 72 -2.45 19.47 11.99
C ASP A 72 -2.74 18.24 12.89
N GLY A 73 -2.63 17.03 12.34
CA GLY A 73 -2.90 15.77 13.04
C GLY A 73 -4.38 15.48 13.32
N ARG A 74 -5.30 16.35 12.90
CA ARG A 74 -6.75 16.16 13.07
C ARG A 74 -7.34 15.55 11.82
N TRP A 75 -7.63 14.25 11.89
CA TRP A 75 -8.27 13.53 10.79
C TRP A 75 -9.54 14.26 10.32
N PRO A 76 -9.64 14.58 9.02
CA PRO A 76 -10.80 15.30 8.52
C PRO A 76 -12.06 14.46 8.75
N VAL A 77 -13.10 15.08 9.30
CA VAL A 77 -14.43 14.46 9.27
C VAL A 77 -14.88 14.52 7.83
N ALA A 78 -15.00 13.36 7.23
CA ALA A 78 -15.54 13.13 5.91
C ALA A 78 -16.85 13.93 5.69
N ALA A 79 -16.79 14.99 4.87
CA ALA A 79 -17.98 15.74 4.50
C ALA A 79 -18.82 14.90 3.51
N SER A 80 -20.11 14.73 3.81
CA SER A 80 -21.06 14.09 2.91
C SER A 80 -21.17 14.89 1.61
N GLY A 81 -21.11 14.21 0.45
CA GLY A 81 -21.17 14.84 -0.87
C GLY A 81 -19.83 15.35 -1.40
N ALA A 82 -18.71 14.98 -0.77
CA ALA A 82 -17.38 15.33 -1.24
C ALA A 82 -17.02 14.60 -2.55
N GLU A 83 -16.51 15.36 -3.53
CA GLU A 83 -15.83 14.78 -4.70
C GLU A 83 -14.40 14.39 -4.31
N TRP A 84 -14.00 13.16 -4.63
CA TRP A 84 -12.65 12.67 -4.41
C TRP A 84 -12.00 12.34 -5.75
N SER A 85 -10.79 12.82 -5.99
CA SER A 85 -10.03 12.54 -7.20
C SER A 85 -8.75 11.78 -6.86
N GLY A 86 -8.42 10.77 -7.65
CA GLY A 86 -7.24 9.95 -7.40
C GLY A 86 -7.03 8.86 -8.44
N ILE A 87 -6.25 7.84 -8.08
CA ILE A 87 -6.03 6.63 -8.88
C ILE A 87 -6.83 5.51 -8.25
N LEU A 88 -7.76 4.95 -9.02
CA LEU A 88 -8.54 3.80 -8.61
C LEU A 88 -7.76 2.51 -8.90
N VAL A 89 -7.65 1.65 -7.88
CA VAL A 89 -6.91 0.40 -7.95
C VAL A 89 -7.80 -0.71 -7.41
N LYS A 90 -7.92 -1.82 -8.16
CA LYS A 90 -8.66 -3.00 -7.72
C LYS A 90 -7.87 -3.71 -6.61
N GLY A 91 -8.53 -4.08 -5.51
CA GLY A 91 -7.90 -4.82 -4.41
C GLY A 91 -6.77 -4.04 -3.70
N GLY A 92 -6.76 -2.70 -3.79
CA GLY A 92 -5.69 -1.90 -3.20
C GLY A 92 -5.70 -1.87 -1.67
N LEU A 93 -6.81 -2.23 -1.03
CA LEU A 93 -6.90 -2.16 0.42
C LEU A 93 -6.00 -3.23 1.06
N PRO A 94 -5.14 -2.88 2.04
CA PRO A 94 -4.36 -3.87 2.75
C PRO A 94 -5.28 -4.91 3.42
N GLY A 95 -4.97 -6.21 3.34
CA GLY A 95 -5.82 -7.26 3.93
C GLY A 95 -6.00 -7.17 5.46
N THR A 96 -5.16 -6.40 6.16
CA THR A 96 -5.37 -6.05 7.57
C THR A 96 -6.51 -5.05 7.74
N MET A 97 -6.60 -4.07 6.84
CA MET A 97 -7.67 -3.08 6.83
C MET A 97 -9.01 -3.69 6.43
N GLU A 98 -8.99 -4.59 5.46
CA GLU A 98 -10.18 -5.36 5.09
C GLU A 98 -10.78 -6.09 6.28
N ARG A 99 -9.95 -6.82 7.05
CA ARG A 99 -10.37 -7.52 8.26
C ARG A 99 -10.92 -6.57 9.32
N LEU A 100 -10.29 -5.41 9.50
CA LEU A 100 -10.76 -4.40 10.45
C LEU A 100 -12.15 -3.86 10.07
N PHE A 101 -12.37 -3.51 8.80
CA PHE A 101 -13.67 -3.03 8.35
C PHE A 101 -14.75 -4.12 8.44
N ARG A 102 -14.43 -5.37 8.10
CA ARG A 102 -15.33 -6.50 8.32
C ARG A 102 -15.69 -6.66 9.80
N ALA A 103 -14.72 -6.53 10.71
CA ALA A 103 -14.95 -6.59 12.15
C ALA A 103 -15.80 -5.41 12.67
N LEU A 104 -15.73 -4.25 12.02
CA LEU A 104 -16.59 -3.09 12.31
C LEU A 104 -18.02 -3.23 11.75
N GLY A 105 -18.33 -4.35 11.09
CA GLY A 105 -19.67 -4.66 10.56
C GLY A 105 -19.91 -4.21 9.13
N TYR A 106 -18.86 -3.79 8.39
CA TYR A 106 -18.96 -3.51 6.97
C TYR A 106 -18.88 -4.80 6.15
N ARG A 107 -19.75 -4.93 5.15
CA ARG A 107 -19.66 -5.95 4.10
C ARG A 107 -18.75 -5.40 3.02
N VAL A 108 -17.50 -5.83 3.05
CA VAL A 108 -16.51 -5.48 2.03
C VAL A 108 -16.69 -6.45 0.86
N ALA A 109 -16.99 -5.93 -0.33
CA ALA A 109 -17.10 -6.78 -1.51
C ALA A 109 -15.74 -7.39 -1.89
N ASP A 110 -15.73 -8.61 -2.44
CA ASP A 110 -14.50 -9.26 -2.88
C ASP A 110 -13.82 -8.45 -4.01
N ASP A 111 -14.61 -7.87 -4.91
CA ASP A 111 -14.19 -6.91 -5.94
C ASP A 111 -14.25 -5.46 -5.43
N HIS A 112 -13.45 -5.13 -4.42
CA HIS A 112 -13.35 -3.76 -3.91
C HIS A 112 -12.27 -2.94 -4.62
N TYR A 113 -12.41 -1.61 -4.56
CA TYR A 113 -11.53 -0.65 -5.19
C TYR A 113 -11.09 0.41 -4.20
N THR A 114 -9.82 0.78 -4.25
CA THR A 114 -9.25 1.83 -3.38
C THR A 114 -8.81 3.00 -4.25
N LEU A 115 -9.30 4.19 -3.92
CA LEU A 115 -8.91 5.45 -4.54
C LEU A 115 -7.75 6.07 -3.76
N TYR A 116 -6.57 6.08 -4.36
CA TYR A 116 -5.38 6.74 -3.82
C TYR A 116 -5.32 8.19 -4.28
N ILE A 117 -5.24 9.15 -3.36
CA ILE A 117 -5.25 10.58 -3.71
C ILE A 117 -3.94 11.02 -4.39
N SER A 118 -2.85 10.26 -4.22
CA SER A 118 -1.52 10.63 -4.70
C SER A 118 -0.75 9.44 -5.26
N VAL A 119 -0.15 9.64 -6.44
CA VAL A 119 0.81 8.70 -7.09
C VAL A 119 1.98 8.35 -6.15
N ARG A 120 2.31 9.24 -5.21
CA ARG A 120 3.46 9.14 -4.31
C ARG A 120 3.23 8.11 -3.18
N SER A 121 1.99 7.84 -2.77
CA SER A 121 1.68 6.79 -1.78
C SER A 121 1.78 5.38 -2.38
N MET A 122 1.57 5.25 -3.69
CA MET A 122 1.55 3.98 -4.41
C MET A 122 2.94 3.33 -4.59
N ARG A 123 4.03 4.12 -4.60
CA ARG A 123 5.38 3.64 -4.96
C ARG A 123 6.36 3.44 -3.79
N LEU A 124 6.12 4.05 -2.62
CA LEU A 124 7.11 4.02 -1.54
C LEU A 124 7.28 2.62 -0.93
N GLY A 125 6.18 1.89 -0.74
CA GLY A 125 6.23 0.52 -0.19
C GLY A 125 6.98 -0.48 -1.10
N HIS A 126 6.92 -0.30 -2.42
CA HIS A 126 7.60 -1.19 -3.37
C HIS A 126 9.11 -0.89 -3.44
N TYR A 127 9.50 0.40 -3.43
CA TYR A 127 10.91 0.80 -3.37
C TYR A 127 11.60 0.36 -2.08
N LEU A 128 10.88 0.35 -0.94
CA LEU A 128 11.44 -0.08 0.34
C LEU A 128 11.65 -1.60 0.42
N ARG A 129 10.76 -2.42 -0.18
CA ARG A 129 11.00 -3.86 -0.33
C ARG A 129 12.21 -4.13 -1.23
N ALA A 130 12.31 -3.42 -2.36
CA ALA A 130 13.46 -3.52 -3.25
C ALA A 130 14.76 -3.12 -2.54
N LEU A 131 14.73 -2.09 -1.69
CA LEU A 131 15.88 -1.69 -0.86
C LEU A 131 16.24 -2.77 0.17
N GLN A 132 15.26 -3.40 0.82
CA GLN A 132 15.50 -4.47 1.81
C GLN A 132 16.14 -5.71 1.15
N PHE A 133 15.62 -6.14 -0.01
CA PHE A 133 16.25 -7.21 -0.78
C PHE A 133 17.62 -6.81 -1.31
N GLY A 134 17.81 -5.54 -1.70
CA GLY A 134 19.11 -4.99 -2.10
C GLY A 134 20.14 -5.03 -0.96
N LEU A 135 19.75 -4.63 0.25
CA LEU A 135 20.62 -4.71 1.43
C LEU A 135 20.97 -6.16 1.78
N GLY A 136 19.98 -7.06 1.75
CA GLY A 136 20.22 -8.48 1.98
C GLY A 136 21.20 -9.07 0.97
N ALA A 137 20.98 -8.82 -0.33
CA ALA A 137 21.87 -9.25 -1.39
C ALA A 137 23.29 -8.68 -1.22
N PHE A 138 23.42 -7.43 -0.79
CA PHE A 138 24.71 -6.81 -0.50
C PHE A 138 25.45 -7.50 0.66
N VAL A 139 24.76 -7.84 1.75
CA VAL A 139 25.35 -8.58 2.87
C VAL A 139 25.80 -9.97 2.42
N PHE A 140 24.97 -10.71 1.69
CA PHE A 140 25.35 -12.01 1.14
C PHE A 140 26.56 -11.93 0.20
N LEU A 141 26.62 -10.89 -0.63
CA LEU A 141 27.76 -10.66 -1.52
C LEU A 141 29.03 -10.32 -0.73
N LEU A 142 28.92 -9.52 0.33
CA LEU A 142 30.04 -9.21 1.23
C LEU A 142 30.59 -10.48 1.88
N PHE A 143 29.72 -11.34 2.42
CA PHE A 143 30.11 -12.63 2.99
C PHE A 143 30.72 -13.56 1.95
N ALA A 144 30.15 -13.66 0.75
CA ALA A 144 30.69 -14.47 -0.33
C ALA A 144 32.10 -14.03 -0.76
N VAL A 145 32.35 -12.72 -0.85
CA VAL A 145 33.67 -12.17 -1.18
C VAL A 145 34.68 -12.43 -0.06
N LEU A 146 34.29 -12.21 1.20
CA LEU A 146 35.15 -12.46 2.36
C LEU A 146 35.48 -13.95 2.49
N GLN A 147 34.49 -14.83 2.36
CA GLN A 147 34.68 -16.28 2.36
C GLN A 147 35.58 -16.72 1.20
N ARG A 148 35.37 -16.19 -0.01
CA ARG A 148 36.23 -16.48 -1.17
C ARG A 148 37.67 -16.04 -0.95
N ARG A 149 37.88 -14.89 -0.28
CA ARG A 149 39.22 -14.43 0.12
C ARG A 149 39.83 -15.32 1.21
N TYR A 150 39.04 -15.75 2.19
CA TYR A 150 39.50 -16.62 3.28
C TYR A 150 39.89 -18.02 2.79
N VAL A 151 39.07 -18.65 1.93
CA VAL A 151 39.37 -19.96 1.32
C VAL A 151 40.60 -19.90 0.42
N ARG A 152 40.80 -18.79 -0.31
CA ARG A 152 42.04 -18.58 -1.09
C ARG A 152 43.28 -18.44 -0.22
N ARG A 153 43.16 -17.90 1.00
CA ARG A 153 44.27 -17.80 1.96
C ARG A 153 44.56 -19.11 2.70
N THR A 154 43.54 -19.93 2.96
CA THR A 154 43.66 -21.18 3.73
C THR A 154 43.90 -22.42 2.86
N ARG A 155 43.77 -22.32 1.53
CA ARG A 155 44.27 -23.33 0.58
C ARG A 155 45.77 -23.21 0.27
N MET A 156 46.58 -22.66 1.19
CA MET A 156 48.01 -22.93 1.18
C MET A 156 48.23 -24.27 1.89
N PRO A 157 48.77 -25.30 1.21
CA PRO A 157 48.84 -26.65 1.73
C PRO A 157 49.68 -26.71 3.02
N PRO A 158 49.24 -27.43 4.06
CA PRO A 158 50.09 -27.76 5.18
C PRO A 158 51.08 -28.82 4.72
N GLY A 159 52.37 -28.52 4.83
CA GLY A 159 53.42 -29.55 4.80
C GLY A 159 54.36 -29.50 3.60
N ALA A 160 55.34 -28.59 3.66
CA ALA A 160 56.69 -28.88 3.18
C ALA A 160 57.63 -28.86 4.39
N ARG A 161 57.42 -29.80 5.32
CA ARG A 161 58.48 -30.30 6.19
C ARG A 161 58.78 -31.72 5.73
N SER A 162 59.64 -31.85 4.73
CA SER A 162 60.36 -33.11 4.53
C SER A 162 61.62 -33.06 5.37
N TYR A 163 61.67 -33.95 6.36
CA TYR A 163 62.93 -34.51 6.85
C TYR A 163 63.59 -35.28 5.71
N ALA A 164 64.80 -34.88 5.32
CA ALA A 164 65.88 -35.73 4.81
C ALA A 164 67.14 -34.87 4.78
#